data_AF-A0A6M0BUC8-F1
#
_entry.id   AF-A0A6M0BUC8-F1
#
_cell.length_a   1.000
_cell.length_b   1.000
_cell.length_c   1.000
_cell.angle_alpha   90.00
_cell.angle_beta   90.00
_cell.angle_gamma   90.00
#
_symmetry.space_group_name_H-M   'P 1'
#
loop_
_entity.id
_entity.type
_entity.pdbx_description
1 polymer ?
#
loop_
_entity_poly.entity_id
_entity_poly.type
_entity_poly.pdbx_seq_one_letter_code
_entity_poly.pdbx_strand_id
1 'polypeptide(L)'
;MYNINKQLPPILEPYRFLIEATIKPYLELALIPDENLTWWQSKFPGRQKSRGSFPYLPKGFDYPKTPEGEYLHLLAQINFAEIPHLEGFPERGILQFYITNADRYGLPDSEDVFEQNRYRILYFRKPDFNEDYLTTDFNFLPEKDNDFLEPYPVKCSAIQWTKGYVPISKYDYDFYDRIFSDLIDNGMIKDGMEDLYEELDEAVSRY
;
A
#
# COMPACT_ATOMS: atom_id res chain seq x y z
N MET A 1 25.49 -6.01 -3.41
CA MET A 1 24.97 -4.75 -3.97
C MET A 1 24.23 -5.10 -5.23
N TYR A 2 23.00 -4.62 -5.40
CA TYR A 2 22.25 -4.80 -6.65
C TYR A 2 22.67 -3.69 -7.61
N ASN A 3 22.77 -4.01 -8.90
CA ASN A 3 23.18 -3.05 -9.93
C ASN A 3 22.08 -2.91 -10.98
N ILE A 4 21.94 -1.72 -11.53
CA ILE A 4 20.99 -1.44 -12.59
C ILE A 4 21.64 -1.85 -13.91
N ASN A 5 21.29 -3.03 -14.43
CA ASN A 5 21.85 -3.58 -15.68
C ASN A 5 21.27 -2.95 -16.96
N LYS A 6 20.82 -1.69 -16.88
CA LYS A 6 20.31 -0.90 -17.99
C LYS A 6 20.99 0.47 -18.00
N GLN A 7 21.13 1.05 -19.19
CA GLN A 7 21.59 2.43 -19.33
C GLN A 7 20.56 3.35 -18.68
N LEU A 8 20.99 4.23 -17.79
CA LEU A 8 20.13 5.26 -17.19
C LEU A 8 20.02 6.43 -18.18
N PRO A 9 18.99 7.27 -18.04
CA PRO A 9 18.98 8.56 -18.73
C PRO A 9 20.30 9.31 -18.49
N PRO A 10 20.88 10.01 -19.49
CA PRO A 10 22.19 10.64 -19.38
C PRO A 10 22.36 11.55 -18.16
N ILE A 11 21.29 12.22 -17.73
CA ILE A 11 21.27 13.10 -16.54
C ILE A 11 21.44 12.34 -15.22
N LEU A 12 21.07 11.06 -15.18
CA LEU A 12 21.16 10.18 -14.00
C LEU A 12 22.43 9.33 -13.96
N GLU A 13 23.12 9.15 -15.10
CA GLU A 13 24.34 8.35 -15.16
C GLU A 13 25.45 8.83 -14.19
N PRO A 14 25.72 10.14 -14.01
CA PRO A 14 26.68 10.61 -13.02
C PRO A 14 26.37 10.16 -11.59
N TYR A 15 25.08 9.93 -11.28
CA TYR A 15 24.59 9.57 -9.95
C TYR A 15 24.29 8.08 -9.80
N ARG A 16 24.61 7.25 -10.81
CA ARG A 16 24.32 5.81 -10.81
C ARG A 16 24.73 5.11 -9.51
N PHE A 17 25.92 5.39 -9.01
CA PHE A 17 26.42 4.75 -7.79
C PHE A 17 25.55 5.10 -6.57
N LEU A 18 25.09 6.36 -6.45
CA LEU A 18 24.18 6.79 -5.39
C LEU A 18 22.81 6.12 -5.54
N ILE A 19 22.28 6.05 -6.77
CA ILE A 19 21.01 5.38 -7.07
C ILE A 19 21.09 3.88 -6.73
N GLU A 20 22.15 3.19 -7.15
CA GLU A 20 22.36 1.76 -6.87
C GLU A 20 22.53 1.49 -5.37
N ALA A 21 23.13 2.42 -4.62
CA ALA A 21 23.23 2.34 -3.16
C ALA A 21 21.88 2.43 -2.44
N THR A 22 20.84 2.94 -3.10
CA THR A 22 19.48 3.03 -2.53
C THR A 22 18.63 1.77 -2.76
N ILE A 23 19.10 0.80 -3.53
CA ILE A 23 18.28 -0.35 -3.92
C ILE A 23 17.86 -1.17 -2.70
N LYS A 24 16.54 -1.34 -2.54
CA LYS A 24 15.92 -2.12 -1.46
C LYS A 24 15.08 -3.27 -2.02
N PRO A 25 15.00 -4.41 -1.29
CA PRO A 25 14.04 -5.45 -1.63
C PRO A 25 12.61 -4.91 -1.45
N TYR A 26 11.71 -5.31 -2.34
CA TYR A 26 10.28 -5.06 -2.22
C TYR A 26 9.49 -6.30 -2.66
N LEU A 27 8.19 -6.29 -2.37
CA LEU A 27 7.25 -7.26 -2.90
C LEU A 27 6.32 -6.54 -3.88
N GLU A 28 6.43 -6.91 -5.15
CA GLU A 28 5.46 -6.52 -6.16
C GLU A 28 4.15 -7.26 -5.91
N LEU A 29 3.06 -6.55 -6.11
CA LEU A 29 1.70 -7.02 -5.94
C LEU A 29 1.03 -7.09 -7.32
N ALA A 30 0.63 -8.28 -7.73
CA ALA A 30 -0.26 -8.50 -8.86
C ALA A 30 -1.64 -8.93 -8.35
N LEU A 31 -2.70 -8.32 -8.88
CA LEU A 31 -4.08 -8.63 -8.51
C LEU A 31 -4.66 -9.67 -9.47
N ILE A 32 -5.09 -10.80 -8.92
CA ILE A 32 -5.72 -11.89 -9.68
C ILE A 32 -7.17 -12.00 -9.22
N PRO A 33 -8.18 -11.73 -10.08
CA PRO A 33 -9.58 -11.87 -9.71
C PRO A 33 -9.91 -13.27 -9.18
N ASP A 34 -10.51 -13.35 -8.00
CA ASP A 34 -10.89 -14.61 -7.34
C ASP A 34 -12.09 -14.39 -6.40
N GLU A 35 -13.14 -15.20 -6.56
CA GLU A 35 -14.37 -15.15 -5.76
C GLU A 35 -14.40 -16.20 -4.64
N ASN A 36 -13.45 -17.14 -4.63
CA ASN A 36 -13.39 -18.26 -3.70
C ASN A 36 -12.34 -18.06 -2.59
N LEU A 37 -12.06 -16.80 -2.27
CA LEU A 37 -11.12 -16.42 -1.22
C LEU A 37 -11.63 -16.80 0.17
N THR A 38 -10.72 -17.32 1.00
CA THR A 38 -10.95 -17.61 2.42
C THR A 38 -10.99 -16.33 3.27
N TRP A 39 -11.35 -16.47 4.54
CA TRP A 39 -11.41 -15.36 5.48
C TRP A 39 -10.04 -14.71 5.73
N TRP A 40 -8.96 -15.50 5.76
CA TRP A 40 -7.62 -15.07 6.13
C TRP A 40 -6.67 -14.82 4.96
N GLN A 41 -7.06 -15.05 3.70
CA GLN A 41 -6.18 -14.79 2.57
C GLN A 41 -5.83 -13.30 2.39
N SER A 42 -4.68 -13.04 1.77
CA SER A 42 -4.30 -11.73 1.25
C SER A 42 -5.21 -11.36 0.09
N LYS A 43 -5.86 -10.20 0.15
CA LYS A 43 -6.94 -9.84 -0.77
C LYS A 43 -7.20 -8.35 -0.89
N PHE A 44 -7.74 -7.99 -2.04
CA PHE A 44 -8.48 -6.74 -2.27
C PHE A 44 -9.96 -7.07 -2.44
N PRO A 45 -10.86 -6.50 -1.62
CA PRO A 45 -12.30 -6.71 -1.75
C PRO A 45 -12.85 -6.23 -3.09
N GLY A 46 -13.92 -6.87 -3.54
CA GLY A 46 -14.70 -6.45 -4.70
C GLY A 46 -16.02 -5.80 -4.32
N ARG A 47 -16.69 -5.23 -5.33
CA ARG A 47 -18.05 -4.66 -5.20
C ARG A 47 -19.10 -5.75 -5.02
N GLN A 48 -18.96 -6.89 -5.71
CA GLN A 48 -19.85 -8.03 -5.54
C GLN A 48 -19.61 -8.69 -4.19
N LYS A 49 -20.69 -8.97 -3.44
CA LYS A 49 -20.61 -9.61 -2.13
C LYS A 49 -20.19 -11.07 -2.29
N SER A 50 -19.08 -11.43 -1.64
CA SER A 50 -18.50 -12.76 -1.55
C SER A 50 -17.74 -12.88 -0.23
N ARG A 51 -17.22 -14.07 0.10
CA ARG A 51 -16.36 -14.25 1.28
C ARG A 51 -15.11 -13.36 1.22
N GLY A 52 -14.55 -13.15 0.03
CA GLY A 52 -13.41 -12.26 -0.19
C GLY A 52 -13.71 -10.78 0.01
N SER A 53 -14.99 -10.38 0.06
CA SER A 53 -15.38 -8.98 0.20
C SER A 53 -15.31 -8.50 1.67
N PHE A 54 -15.09 -9.42 2.60
CA PHE A 54 -15.12 -9.20 4.04
C PHE A 54 -13.78 -9.57 4.70
N PRO A 55 -13.47 -8.94 5.85
CA PRO A 55 -12.22 -9.19 6.55
C PRO A 55 -12.21 -10.53 7.29
N TYR A 56 -11.01 -11.00 7.59
CA TYR A 56 -10.80 -11.84 8.77
C TYR A 56 -11.24 -11.07 10.02
N LEU A 57 -12.14 -11.64 10.83
CA LEU A 57 -12.56 -11.00 12.08
C LEU A 57 -12.84 -12.06 13.15
N PRO A 58 -12.09 -12.06 14.27
CA PRO A 58 -12.41 -12.93 15.40
C PRO A 58 -13.81 -12.63 15.96
N LYS A 59 -14.52 -13.67 16.42
CA LYS A 59 -15.80 -13.49 17.11
C LYS A 59 -15.64 -12.58 18.33
N GLY A 60 -16.59 -11.67 18.50
CA GLY A 60 -16.60 -10.70 19.60
C GLY A 60 -15.60 -9.56 19.46
N PHE A 61 -14.84 -9.48 18.35
CA PHE A 61 -14.04 -8.30 18.05
C PHE A 61 -14.93 -7.18 17.49
N ASP A 62 -14.79 -5.97 18.04
CA ASP A 62 -15.54 -4.81 17.58
C ASP A 62 -15.11 -4.39 16.18
N TYR A 63 -16.06 -4.39 15.24
CA TYR A 63 -15.81 -3.98 13.87
C TYR A 63 -15.43 -2.48 13.83
N PRO A 64 -14.40 -2.07 13.05
CA PRO A 64 -13.91 -0.69 13.05
C PRO A 64 -14.94 0.32 12.54
N LYS A 65 -15.05 1.45 13.26
CA LYS A 65 -15.98 2.55 12.99
C LYS A 65 -15.30 3.90 13.07
N THR A 66 -15.90 4.91 12.44
CA THR A 66 -15.59 6.33 12.70
C THR A 66 -16.03 6.73 14.12
N PRO A 67 -15.56 7.87 14.66
CA PRO A 67 -16.07 8.43 15.92
C PRO A 67 -17.59 8.63 15.94
N GLU A 68 -18.20 8.90 14.79
CA GLU A 68 -19.64 9.08 14.60
C GLU A 68 -20.41 7.73 14.58
N GLY A 69 -19.67 6.61 14.58
CA GLY A 69 -20.23 5.26 14.63
C GLY A 69 -20.47 4.62 13.26
N GLU A 70 -20.02 5.25 12.18
CA GLU A 70 -20.15 4.72 10.81
C GLU A 70 -19.17 3.58 10.59
N TYR A 71 -19.62 2.48 9.97
CA TYR A 71 -18.77 1.34 9.70
C TYR A 71 -17.75 1.64 8.60
N LEU A 72 -16.48 1.29 8.84
CA LEU A 72 -15.43 1.41 7.82
C LEU A 72 -15.45 0.22 6.85
N HIS A 73 -14.99 0.43 5.62
CA HIS A 73 -14.91 -0.61 4.61
C HIS A 73 -13.48 -1.14 4.49
N LEU A 74 -13.32 -2.46 4.44
CA LEU A 74 -12.03 -3.09 4.18
C LEU A 74 -11.52 -2.67 2.80
N LEU A 75 -10.33 -2.07 2.74
CA LEU A 75 -9.62 -1.72 1.50
C LEU A 75 -8.71 -2.86 1.06
N ALA A 76 -7.96 -3.43 1.99
CA ALA A 76 -7.02 -4.51 1.72
C ALA A 76 -6.75 -5.34 2.99
N GLN A 77 -6.44 -6.61 2.78
CA GLN A 77 -5.96 -7.51 3.81
C GLN A 77 -4.70 -8.21 3.31
N ILE A 78 -3.69 -8.31 4.17
CA ILE A 78 -2.42 -8.99 3.89
C ILE A 78 -2.21 -10.04 4.98
N ASN A 79 -2.07 -11.29 4.58
CA ASN A 79 -1.66 -12.37 5.45
C ASN A 79 -0.16 -12.62 5.30
N PHE A 80 0.60 -12.28 6.33
CA PHE A 80 2.05 -12.41 6.27
C PHE A 80 2.53 -13.87 6.13
N ALA A 81 1.68 -14.86 6.40
CA ALA A 81 2.01 -16.26 6.12
C ALA A 81 2.04 -16.58 4.60
N GLU A 82 1.50 -15.71 3.75
CA GLU A 82 1.44 -15.88 2.29
C GLU A 82 2.47 -15.04 1.55
N ILE A 83 3.19 -14.15 2.26
CA ILE A 83 4.21 -13.31 1.64
C ILE A 83 5.57 -14.02 1.65
N PRO A 84 6.39 -13.86 0.60
CA PRO A 84 7.82 -14.16 0.70
C PRO A 84 8.44 -13.33 1.82
N HIS A 85 9.37 -13.91 2.59
CA HIS A 85 10.04 -13.18 3.67
C HIS A 85 10.71 -11.89 3.17
N LEU A 86 10.35 -10.78 3.83
CA LEU A 86 10.89 -9.45 3.61
C LEU A 86 11.43 -8.92 4.95
N GLU A 87 12.70 -8.56 4.96
CA GLU A 87 13.38 -8.09 6.18
C GLU A 87 12.66 -6.85 6.74
N GLY A 88 12.48 -6.81 8.06
CA GLY A 88 11.75 -5.74 8.75
C GLY A 88 10.23 -5.93 8.81
N PHE A 89 9.66 -6.95 8.15
CA PHE A 89 8.23 -7.26 8.19
C PHE A 89 7.93 -8.51 9.04
N PRO A 90 6.70 -8.64 9.58
CA PRO A 90 6.30 -9.86 10.29
C PRO A 90 6.29 -11.10 9.38
N GLU A 91 6.61 -12.26 9.94
CA GLU A 91 6.51 -13.57 9.24
C GLU A 91 5.13 -14.22 9.32
N ARG A 92 4.26 -13.68 10.19
CA ARG A 92 2.91 -14.22 10.44
C ARG A 92 2.00 -13.09 10.87
N GLY A 93 0.69 -13.33 10.78
CA GLY A 93 -0.32 -12.38 11.20
C GLY A 93 -1.05 -11.75 10.02
N ILE A 94 -2.20 -11.16 10.30
CA ILE A 94 -3.06 -10.54 9.29
C ILE A 94 -3.10 -9.03 9.53
N LEU A 95 -2.63 -8.26 8.56
CA LEU A 95 -2.71 -6.80 8.51
C LEU A 95 -3.92 -6.40 7.66
N GLN A 96 -4.68 -5.42 8.11
CA GLN A 96 -5.87 -4.94 7.43
C GLN A 96 -5.92 -3.42 7.41
N PHE A 97 -6.41 -2.89 6.29
CA PHE A 97 -6.62 -1.47 6.08
C PHE A 97 -8.10 -1.24 5.83
N TYR A 98 -8.67 -0.30 6.57
CA TYR A 98 -10.07 0.11 6.46
C TYR A 98 -10.15 1.59 6.16
N ILE A 99 -11.12 1.98 5.34
CA ILE A 99 -11.37 3.37 4.95
C ILE A 99 -12.86 3.70 5.04
N THR A 100 -13.19 4.95 5.34
CA THR A 100 -14.57 5.46 5.22
C THR A 100 -14.94 5.66 3.75
N ASN A 101 -16.24 5.71 3.48
CA ASN A 101 -16.82 6.10 2.19
C ASN A 101 -16.90 7.61 1.97
N ALA A 102 -16.49 8.42 2.96
CA ALA A 102 -16.44 9.87 2.82
C ALA A 102 -15.38 10.33 1.80
N ASP A 103 -15.46 11.61 1.43
CA ASP A 103 -14.58 12.26 0.45
C ASP A 103 -13.10 11.92 0.66
N ARG A 104 -12.38 11.83 -0.46
CA ARG A 104 -10.94 11.51 -0.51
C ARG A 104 -10.58 10.17 0.15
N TYR A 105 -11.50 9.22 0.19
CA TYR A 105 -11.26 7.86 0.69
C TYR A 105 -10.80 7.81 2.15
N GLY A 106 -11.28 8.75 2.98
CA GLY A 106 -10.92 8.82 4.38
C GLY A 106 -9.55 9.43 4.68
N LEU A 107 -8.93 10.08 3.69
CA LEU A 107 -7.77 10.92 3.95
C LEU A 107 -8.16 12.02 4.97
N PRO A 108 -7.39 12.19 6.05
CA PRO A 108 -7.65 13.23 7.03
C PRO A 108 -7.50 14.61 6.37
N ASP A 109 -8.37 15.53 6.77
CA ASP A 109 -8.27 16.95 6.37
C ASP A 109 -7.40 17.75 7.35
N SER A 110 -6.88 17.10 8.40
CA SER A 110 -5.98 17.66 9.38
C SER A 110 -4.50 17.38 9.03
N GLU A 111 -3.61 18.18 9.61
CA GLU A 111 -2.16 17.95 9.59
C GLU A 111 -1.75 16.66 10.33
N ASP A 112 -2.60 16.16 11.25
CA ASP A 112 -2.34 14.91 11.96
C ASP A 112 -2.82 13.70 11.15
N VAL A 113 -2.00 13.34 10.16
CA VAL A 113 -2.28 12.23 9.24
C VAL A 113 -2.37 10.86 9.92
N PHE A 114 -1.91 10.74 11.18
CA PHE A 114 -1.91 9.48 11.93
C PHE A 114 -3.16 9.27 12.78
N GLU A 115 -4.07 10.25 12.83
CA GLU A 115 -5.33 10.12 13.56
C GLU A 115 -6.31 9.18 12.84
N GLN A 116 -6.54 8.00 13.41
CA GLN A 116 -7.34 6.91 12.82
C GLN A 116 -8.86 7.06 13.04
N ASN A 117 -9.39 8.23 12.68
CA ASN A 117 -10.81 8.56 12.79
C ASN A 117 -11.59 8.22 11.50
N ARG A 118 -10.95 8.31 10.34
CA ARG A 118 -11.57 8.05 9.01
C ARG A 118 -11.00 6.80 8.32
N TYR A 119 -9.95 6.23 8.89
CA TYR A 119 -9.38 4.95 8.48
C TYR A 119 -9.01 4.13 9.72
N ARG A 120 -8.74 2.84 9.55
CA ARG A 120 -8.22 2.00 10.62
C ARG A 120 -7.21 1.01 10.07
N ILE A 121 -6.11 0.83 10.79
CA ILE A 121 -5.14 -0.22 10.54
C ILE A 121 -5.24 -1.21 11.69
N LEU A 122 -5.54 -2.47 11.39
CA LEU A 122 -5.62 -3.55 12.37
C LEU A 122 -4.58 -4.61 12.07
N TYR A 123 -3.93 -5.13 13.11
CA TYR A 123 -2.96 -6.21 12.98
C TYR A 123 -3.25 -7.34 13.96
N PHE A 124 -3.69 -8.48 13.43
CA PHE A 124 -3.93 -9.71 14.19
C PHE A 124 -2.68 -10.59 14.16
N ARG A 125 -1.85 -10.49 15.21
CA ARG A 125 -0.54 -11.17 15.27
C ARG A 125 -0.61 -12.70 15.26
N LYS A 126 -1.69 -13.28 15.80
CA LYS A 126 -1.89 -14.73 15.94
C LYS A 126 -3.31 -15.10 15.48
N PRO A 127 -3.58 -15.07 14.16
CA PRO A 127 -4.89 -15.39 13.64
C PRO A 127 -5.24 -16.85 13.90
N ASP A 128 -6.49 -17.10 14.26
CA ASP A 128 -7.08 -18.44 14.31
C ASP A 128 -7.69 -18.76 12.94
N PHE A 129 -7.34 -19.91 12.36
CA PHE A 129 -7.84 -20.34 11.05
C PHE A 129 -9.02 -21.33 11.15
N ASN A 130 -9.61 -21.47 12.33
CA ASN A 130 -10.87 -22.15 12.50
C ASN A 130 -12.03 -21.15 12.29
N GLU A 131 -12.82 -21.37 11.24
CA GLU A 131 -13.97 -20.56 10.87
C GLU A 131 -15.02 -20.47 11.99
N ASP A 132 -15.10 -21.46 12.88
CA ASP A 132 -16.01 -21.45 14.04
C ASP A 132 -15.69 -20.33 15.05
N TYR A 133 -14.47 -19.78 15.03
CA TYR A 133 -14.06 -18.66 15.87
C TYR A 133 -14.10 -17.31 15.13
N LEU A 134 -14.64 -17.28 13.90
CA LEU A 134 -14.72 -16.08 13.08
C LEU A 134 -16.14 -15.54 12.98
N THR A 135 -16.25 -14.22 12.86
CA THR A 135 -17.47 -13.57 12.41
C THR A 135 -17.62 -13.82 10.91
N THR A 136 -18.72 -14.44 10.50
CA THR A 136 -19.03 -14.77 9.10
C THR A 136 -20.28 -14.07 8.58
N ASP A 137 -21.06 -13.47 9.48
CA ASP A 137 -22.21 -12.63 9.14
C ASP A 137 -21.83 -11.15 9.22
N PHE A 138 -21.82 -10.50 8.06
CA PHE A 138 -21.51 -9.08 7.89
C PHE A 138 -22.72 -8.30 7.35
N ASN A 139 -23.95 -8.79 7.54
CA ASN A 139 -25.16 -8.13 7.06
C ASN A 139 -25.41 -6.75 7.70
N PHE A 140 -24.71 -6.42 8.79
CA PHE A 140 -24.76 -5.09 9.42
C PHE A 140 -23.99 -4.02 8.64
N LEU A 141 -23.12 -4.40 7.69
CA LEU A 141 -22.35 -3.44 6.91
C LEU A 141 -23.25 -2.79 5.85
N PRO A 142 -23.20 -1.45 5.72
CA PRO A 142 -23.94 -0.76 4.67
C PRO A 142 -23.41 -1.17 3.28
N GLU A 143 -24.29 -1.09 2.28
CA GLU A 143 -23.85 -1.19 0.89
C GLU A 143 -22.94 0.00 0.55
N LYS A 144 -21.97 -0.24 -0.32
CA LYS A 144 -21.08 0.83 -0.78
C LYS A 144 -21.87 1.74 -1.74
N ASP A 145 -21.82 3.05 -1.49
CA ASP A 145 -22.37 4.04 -2.43
C ASP A 145 -21.66 3.92 -3.78
N ASN A 146 -22.37 4.19 -4.87
CA ASN A 146 -21.85 4.15 -6.24
C ASN A 146 -20.60 5.02 -6.42
N ASP A 147 -20.58 6.20 -5.79
CA ASP A 147 -19.45 7.13 -5.82
C ASP A 147 -18.22 6.61 -5.05
N PHE A 148 -18.43 5.65 -4.15
CA PHE A 148 -17.37 4.99 -3.37
C PHE A 148 -16.93 3.64 -3.97
N LEU A 149 -17.46 3.26 -5.13
CA LEU A 149 -17.13 1.99 -5.76
C LEU A 149 -15.82 2.05 -6.56
N GLU A 150 -15.35 3.23 -6.99
CA GLU A 150 -14.15 3.40 -7.82
C GLU A 150 -12.94 2.57 -7.37
N PRO A 151 -12.51 2.56 -6.09
CA PRO A 151 -11.33 1.81 -5.65
C PRO A 151 -11.55 0.29 -5.62
N TYR A 152 -12.79 -0.18 -5.74
CA TYR A 152 -13.11 -1.60 -5.67
C TYR A 152 -13.30 -2.20 -7.07
N PRO A 153 -12.57 -3.26 -7.45
CA PRO A 153 -12.89 -4.03 -8.65
C PRO A 153 -14.26 -4.72 -8.54
N VAL A 154 -14.84 -5.16 -9.67
CA VAL A 154 -16.14 -5.86 -9.66
C VAL A 154 -16.09 -7.10 -8.77
N LYS A 155 -15.04 -7.92 -8.94
CA LYS A 155 -14.75 -9.12 -8.16
C LYS A 155 -13.61 -8.87 -7.19
N CYS A 156 -13.56 -9.63 -6.12
CA CYS A 156 -12.40 -9.61 -5.23
C CYS A 156 -11.15 -10.08 -5.99
N SER A 157 -9.98 -9.69 -5.51
CA SER A 157 -8.70 -10.12 -6.07
C SER A 157 -7.84 -10.78 -5.00
N ALA A 158 -7.32 -11.95 -5.31
CA ALA A 158 -6.17 -12.52 -4.62
C ALA A 158 -4.93 -11.66 -4.91
N ILE A 159 -3.96 -11.71 -3.99
CA ILE A 159 -2.68 -11.07 -4.19
C ILE A 159 -1.64 -12.13 -4.55
N GLN A 160 -0.99 -11.95 -5.70
CA GLN A 160 0.20 -12.69 -6.07
C GLN A 160 1.43 -11.83 -5.83
N TRP A 161 2.41 -12.40 -5.13
CA TRP A 161 3.63 -11.70 -4.72
C TRP A 161 4.82 -12.09 -5.60
N THR A 162 5.57 -11.09 -6.05
CA THR A 162 6.86 -11.29 -6.70
C THR A 162 7.92 -10.48 -5.97
N LYS A 163 8.99 -11.12 -5.51
CA LYS A 163 10.11 -10.41 -4.88
C LYS A 163 10.91 -9.67 -5.94
N GLY A 164 11.10 -8.37 -5.73
CA GLY A 164 11.87 -7.50 -6.59
C GLY A 164 12.89 -6.68 -5.81
N TYR A 165 13.67 -5.91 -6.54
CA TYR A 165 14.59 -4.91 -6.02
C TYR A 165 14.39 -3.63 -6.81
N VAL A 166 14.22 -2.51 -6.12
CA VAL A 166 13.93 -1.21 -6.75
C VAL A 166 14.83 -0.14 -6.14
N PRO A 167 15.42 0.76 -6.96
CA PRO A 167 16.07 1.96 -6.44
C PRO A 167 15.05 2.91 -5.81
N ILE A 168 15.54 3.95 -5.15
CA ILE A 168 14.69 5.03 -4.66
C ILE A 168 13.88 5.66 -5.80
N SER A 169 12.63 6.01 -5.50
CA SER A 169 11.75 6.71 -6.44
C SER A 169 12.03 8.21 -6.40
N LYS A 170 11.91 8.92 -7.53
CA LYS A 170 11.96 10.40 -7.57
C LYS A 170 10.86 11.07 -6.72
N TYR A 171 9.80 10.33 -6.41
CA TYR A 171 8.70 10.77 -5.56
C TYR A 171 8.93 10.46 -4.06
N ASP A 172 10.03 9.79 -3.72
CA ASP A 172 10.44 9.63 -2.33
C ASP A 172 10.85 11.00 -1.76
N TYR A 173 10.43 11.31 -0.54
CA TYR A 173 10.71 12.60 0.09
C TYR A 173 12.22 12.84 0.28
N ASP A 174 12.99 11.76 0.39
CA ASP A 174 14.43 11.76 0.63
C ASP A 174 15.24 11.54 -0.68
N PHE A 175 14.59 11.59 -1.86
CA PHE A 175 15.27 11.35 -3.13
C PHE A 175 16.37 12.38 -3.41
N TYR A 176 16.02 13.67 -3.34
CA TYR A 176 16.94 14.75 -3.71
C TYR A 176 18.13 14.83 -2.77
N ASP A 177 17.88 14.70 -1.46
CA ASP A 177 18.92 14.72 -0.45
C ASP A 177 19.90 13.55 -0.61
N ARG A 178 19.43 12.37 -1.04
CA ARG A 178 20.28 11.21 -1.28
C ARG A 178 21.04 11.21 -2.59
N ILE A 179 20.41 11.69 -3.67
CA ILE A 179 20.94 11.58 -5.02
C ILE A 179 21.74 12.84 -5.41
N PHE A 180 21.34 14.00 -4.91
CA PHE A 180 21.91 15.30 -5.27
C PHE A 180 22.53 16.04 -4.07
N SER A 181 22.97 15.31 -3.03
CA SER A 181 23.65 15.87 -1.86
C SER A 181 24.76 16.85 -2.26
N ASP A 182 25.54 16.50 -3.28
CA ASP A 182 26.67 17.31 -3.75
C ASP A 182 26.22 18.65 -4.36
N LEU A 183 25.05 18.72 -4.99
CA LEU A 183 24.51 19.97 -5.55
C LEU A 183 24.01 20.89 -4.43
N ILE A 184 23.38 20.30 -3.41
CA ILE A 184 22.92 21.01 -2.21
C ILE A 184 24.13 21.58 -1.45
N ASP A 185 25.18 20.77 -1.25
CA ASP A 185 26.40 21.17 -0.56
C ASP A 185 27.17 22.29 -1.31
N ASN A 186 27.07 22.34 -2.64
CA ASN A 186 27.65 23.40 -3.46
C ASN A 186 26.79 24.68 -3.55
N GLY A 187 25.72 24.78 -2.75
CA GLY A 187 24.91 25.98 -2.63
C GLY A 187 23.94 26.20 -3.80
N MET A 188 23.64 25.18 -4.60
CA MET A 188 22.51 25.26 -5.53
C MET A 188 21.22 25.36 -4.73
N ILE A 189 20.50 26.46 -4.92
CA ILE A 189 19.22 26.74 -4.25
C ILE A 189 18.12 25.95 -4.97
N LYS A 190 17.04 25.60 -4.26
CA LYS A 190 15.89 24.84 -4.78
C LYS A 190 15.32 25.40 -6.10
N ASP A 191 15.32 26.72 -6.27
CA ASP A 191 14.89 27.40 -7.51
C ASP A 191 15.82 27.10 -8.71
N GLY A 192 17.12 26.86 -8.47
CA GLY A 192 18.08 26.44 -9.50
C GLY A 192 18.02 24.95 -9.84
N MET A 193 17.18 24.17 -9.13
CA MET A 193 16.92 22.77 -9.43
C MET A 193 15.66 22.59 -10.29
N GLU A 194 14.87 23.64 -10.55
CA GLU A 194 13.60 23.57 -11.31
C GLU A 194 13.80 22.99 -12.71
N ASP A 195 14.82 23.46 -13.44
CA ASP A 195 15.22 22.90 -14.74
C ASP A 195 15.63 21.42 -14.62
N LEU A 196 16.33 21.05 -13.54
CA LEU A 196 16.71 19.66 -13.26
C LEU A 196 15.48 18.79 -12.94
N TYR A 197 14.46 19.31 -12.26
CA TYR A 197 13.20 18.62 -12.02
C TYR A 197 12.48 18.31 -13.34
N GLU A 198 12.37 19.29 -14.25
CA GLU A 198 11.75 19.10 -15.55
C GLU A 198 12.52 18.09 -16.41
N GLU A 199 13.85 18.22 -16.48
CA GLU A 199 14.70 17.28 -17.22
C GLU A 199 14.61 15.84 -16.65
N LEU A 200 14.52 15.69 -15.33
CA LEU A 200 14.31 14.40 -14.67
C LEU A 200 12.93 13.82 -14.97
N ASP A 201 11.89 14.65 -14.97
CA ASP A 201 10.53 14.22 -15.28
C ASP A 201 10.41 13.74 -16.73
N GLU A 202 11.02 14.45 -17.68
CA GLU A 202 11.13 14.00 -19.07
C GLU A 202 11.94 12.71 -19.21
N ALA A 203 13.06 12.61 -18.51
CA ALA A 203 13.96 11.46 -18.56
C ALA A 203 13.30 10.19 -18.02
N VAL A 204 12.60 10.30 -16.89
CA VAL A 204 11.95 9.16 -16.20
C VAL A 204 10.65 8.76 -16.86
N SER A 205 9.89 9.70 -17.43
CA SER A 205 8.64 9.37 -18.16
C SER A 205 8.88 8.58 -19.45
N ARG A 206 10.09 8.65 -20.01
CA ARG A 206 10.51 7.90 -21.20
C ARG A 206 11.18 6.56 -20.87
N TYR A 207 11.29 6.19 -19.59
CA TYR A 207 12.05 5.04 -19.08
C TYR A 207 11.14 4.00 -18.42
#